data_AF-A0A7V9CD97-F1
#
_entry.id   AF-A0A7V9CD97-F1
#
_cell.length_a   1.000
_cell.length_b   1.000
_cell.length_c   1.000
_cell.angle_alpha   90.00
_cell.angle_beta   90.00
_cell.angle_gamma   90.00
#
_symmetry.space_group_name_H-M   'P 1'
#
loop_
_entity.id
_entity.type
_entity.pdbx_description
1 polymer ?
#
loop_
_entity_poly.entity_id
_entity_poly.type
_entity_poly.pdbx_seq_one_letter_code
_entity_poly.pdbx_strand_id
1 'polypeptide(L)' 'MRLLHTADWHLGRSFHGEGLLNAQAAWVDWLVELAAASSVDAILVAGDLYDRALPPVDAIRL' A
#
# COMPACT_ATOMS: atom_id res chain seq x y z
N MET A 1 15.04 17.14 5.06
CA MET A 1 14.61 15.76 4.76
C MET A 1 13.18 15.58 5.25
N ARG A 2 12.27 15.16 4.38
CA ARG A 2 10.84 14.96 4.63
C ARG A 2 10.52 13.48 4.45
N LEU A 3 9.95 12.88 5.48
CA LEU A 3 9.55 11.47 5.48
C LEU A 3 8.03 11.37 5.51
N LEU A 4 7.47 10.43 4.74
CA LEU A 4 6.09 10.00 4.85
C LEU A 4 6.08 8.65 5.56
N HIS A 5 5.39 8.57 6.71
CA HIS A 5 5.29 7.35 7.48
C HIS A 5 3.88 6.77 7.37
N THR A 6 3.79 5.48 7.04
CA THR A 6 2.55 4.71 6.89
C THR A 6 2.80 3.27 7.35
N ALA A 7 1.74 2.48 7.55
CA ALA A 7 1.79 1.09 8.01
C ALA A 7 0.49 0.37 7.60
N ASP A 8 0.44 -0.94 7.84
CA ASP A 8 -0.81 -1.74 7.81
C ASP A 8 -1.54 -1.74 6.46
N TRP A 9 -0.80 -1.88 5.36
CA TRP A 9 -1.39 -1.87 4.00
C TRP A 9 -2.23 -3.12 3.73
N HIS A 10 -1.82 -4.26 4.29
CA HIS A 10 -2.43 -5.58 4.11
C HIS A 10 -2.82 -5.85 2.65
N LEU A 11 -1.88 -5.67 1.72
CA LEU A 11 -2.13 -5.91 0.29
C LEU A 11 -2.61 -7.34 0.05
N GLY A 12 -3.68 -7.48 -0.74
CA GLY A 12 -4.33 -8.76 -1.01
C GLY A 12 -5.41 -9.17 0.00
N ARG A 13 -5.75 -8.30 0.96
CA ARG A 13 -6.86 -8.52 1.91
C ARG A 13 -8.21 -8.54 1.19
N SER A 14 -9.13 -9.33 1.74
CA SER A 14 -10.55 -9.30 1.40
C SER A 14 -11.37 -8.90 2.62
N PHE A 15 -12.50 -8.24 2.39
CA PHE A 15 -13.43 -7.84 3.44
C PHE A 15 -14.81 -8.43 3.14
N HIS A 16 -15.32 -9.30 4.02
CA HIS A 16 -16.57 -10.04 3.82
C HIS A 16 -16.71 -10.76 2.47
N GLY A 17 -15.59 -11.29 1.94
CA GLY A 17 -15.56 -11.99 0.65
C GLY A 17 -15.27 -11.09 -0.55
N GLU A 18 -15.29 -9.76 -0.39
CA GLU A 18 -14.97 -8.81 -1.43
C GLU A 18 -13.47 -8.49 -1.44
N GLY A 19 -12.83 -8.61 -2.59
CA GLY A 19 -11.40 -8.29 -2.75
C GLY A 19 -11.15 -6.78 -2.72
N LEU A 20 -10.12 -6.33 -1.99
CA LEU A 20 -9.79 -4.92 -1.87
C LEU A 20 -8.74 -4.43 -2.88
N LEU A 21 -8.21 -5.30 -3.75
CA LEU A 21 -7.08 -4.99 -4.63
C LEU A 21 -7.27 -3.72 -5.48
N ASN A 22 -8.47 -3.50 -6.05
CA ASN A 22 -8.72 -2.29 -6.84
C ASN A 22 -8.64 -1.01 -6.01
N ALA A 23 -9.18 -1.05 -4.77
CA ALA A 23 -9.10 0.08 -3.86
C ALA A 23 -7.67 0.28 -3.34
N GLN A 24 -6.94 -0.81 -3.10
CA GLN A 24 -5.53 -0.79 -2.72
C GLN A 24 -4.65 -0.19 -3.83
N ALA A 25 -4.87 -0.55 -5.09
CA ALA A 25 -4.19 0.05 -6.24
C ALA A 25 -4.43 1.56 -6.31
N ALA A 26 -5.69 1.99 -6.23
CA ALA A 26 -6.03 3.42 -6.22
C ALA A 26 -5.39 4.18 -5.05
N TRP A 27 -5.28 3.53 -3.88
CA TRP A 27 -4.62 4.12 -2.71
C TRP A 27 -3.09 4.22 -2.90
N VAL A 28 -2.44 3.22 -3.49
CA VAL A 28 -1.00 3.26 -3.80
C VAL A 28 -0.70 4.35 -4.82
N ASP A 29 -1.50 4.47 -5.88
CA ASP A 29 -1.36 5.54 -6.89
C ASP A 29 -1.46 6.92 -6.22
N TRP A 30 -2.50 7.12 -5.40
CA TRP A 30 -2.67 8.35 -4.63
C TRP A 30 -1.50 8.64 -3.68
N LEU A 31 -0.96 7.61 -3.01
CA LEU A 31 0.18 7.76 -2.10
C LEU A 31 1.42 8.28 -2.85
N VAL A 32 1.67 7.74 -4.05
CA VAL A 32 2.80 8.15 -4.90
C VAL A 32 2.61 9.60 -5.35
N GLU A 33 1.41 9.97 -5.80
CA GLU A 33 1.09 11.35 -6.17
C GLU A 33 1.27 12.31 -5.00
N LEU A 34 0.79 11.94 -3.81
CA LEU A 34 0.95 12.72 -2.59
C LEU A 34 2.43 12.92 -2.23
N ALA A 35 3.23 11.86 -2.30
CA ALA A 35 4.65 11.90 -2.00
C ALA A 35 5.40 12.84 -2.97
N ALA A 36 5.06 12.79 -4.26
CA ALA A 36 5.62 13.67 -5.28
C ALA A 36 5.22 15.13 -5.06
N ALA A 37 3.92 15.40 -4.92
CA ALA A 37 3.39 16.75 -4.69
C ALA A 37 3.94 17.37 -3.40
N SER A 38 4.21 16.55 -2.39
CA SER A 38 4.75 16.97 -1.11
C SER A 38 6.28 16.98 -1.05
N SER A 39 6.99 16.67 -2.14
CA SER A 39 8.46 16.58 -2.16
C SER A 39 9.00 15.74 -0.99
N VAL A 40 8.43 14.55 -0.80
CA VAL A 40 8.88 13.58 0.21
C VAL A 40 10.18 12.93 -0.28
N ASP A 41 11.17 12.84 0.60
CA ASP A 41 12.47 12.23 0.29
C ASP A 41 12.45 10.70 0.43
N ALA A 42 11.65 10.17 1.36
CA ALA A 42 11.43 8.73 1.50
C ALA A 42 10.08 8.40 2.17
N ILE A 43 9.53 7.24 1.78
CA ILE A 43 8.35 6.64 2.41
C ILE A 43 8.82 5.51 3.33
N LEU A 44 8.39 5.53 4.58
CA LEU A 44 8.60 4.47 5.56
C LEU A 44 7.29 3.69 5.73
N VAL A 45 7.33 2.38 5.43
CA VAL A 45 6.23 1.45 5.67
C VAL A 45 6.55 0.62 6.92
N ALA A 46 5.87 0.91 8.03
CA ALA A 46 6.16 0.32 9.33
C ALA A 46 5.34 -0.96 9.60
N GLY A 47 5.54 -1.95 8.73
CA GLY A 47 4.98 -3.29 8.90
C GLY A 47 3.73 -3.55 8.06
N ASP A 48 3.32 -4.81 8.06
CA ASP A 48 2.08 -5.33 7.48
C ASP A 48 1.80 -4.86 6.04
N LEU A 49 2.84 -4.94 5.20
CA LEU A 49 2.73 -4.65 3.78
C LEU A 49 1.75 -5.60 3.08
N TYR A 50 1.84 -6.89 3.36
CA TYR A 50 0.96 -7.92 2.82
C TYR A 50 0.03 -8.46 3.90
N ASP A 51 -1.20 -8.86 3.50
CA ASP A 51 -2.18 -9.46 4.42
C ASP A 51 -1.69 -10.79 5.02
N ARG A 52 -0.85 -11.52 4.27
CA ARG A 52 -0.35 -12.85 4.64
C ARG A 52 1.12 -12.98 4.28
N ALA A 53 1.81 -13.90 4.97
CA ALA A 53 3.22 -14.22 4.70
C ALA A 53 3.45 -14.76 3.27
N LEU A 54 2.46 -15.48 2.72
CA LEU A 54 2.42 -15.91 1.32
C LEU A 54 1.33 -15.09 0.60
N PRO A 55 1.65 -13.90 0.07
CA PRO A 55 0.68 -13.06 -0.61
C PRO A 55 0.23 -13.68 -1.94
N PRO A 56 -1.01 -13.40 -2.38
CA PRO A 56 -1.44 -13.77 -3.72
C PRO A 56 -0.62 -13.00 -4.77
N VAL A 57 -0.41 -13.61 -5.94
CA VAL A 57 0.42 -13.04 -7.02
C VAL A 57 -0.07 -11.65 -7.44
N ASP A 58 -1.38 -11.42 -7.44
CA ASP A 58 -1.95 -10.14 -7.86
C ASP A 58 -1.65 -9.02 -6.85
N ALA A 59 -1.45 -9.33 -5.57
CA ALA A 59 -0.99 -8.34 -4.59
C ALA A 59 0.50 -7.99 -4.74
N ILE A 60 1.31 -8.89 -5.29
CA ILE A 60 2.74 -8.66 -5.58
C ILE A 60 2.93 -7.81 -6.85
N ARG A 61 1.98 -7.90 -7.78
CA ARG A 61 2.01 -7.16 -9.07
C ARG A 61 1.52 -5.72 -8.98
N LEU A 62 0.96 -5.36 -7.83
CA LEU A 62 0.45 -4.03 -7.50
C LEU A 62 1.62 -3.08 -7.21
#